data_AF-A0A4R1BXM2-F1
#
_entry.id   AF-A0A4R1BXM2-F1
#
_cell.length_a   1.000
_cell.length_b   1.000
_cell.length_c   1.000
_cell.angle_alpha   90.00
_cell.angle_beta   90.00
_cell.angle_gamma   90.00
#
_symmetry.space_group_name_H-M   'P 1'
#
loop_
_entity.id
_entity.type
_entity.pdbx_description
1 polymer ?
#
loop_
_entity_poly.entity_id
_entity_poly.type
_entity_poly.pdbx_seq_one_letter_code
_entity_poly.pdbx_strand_id
1 'polypeptide(L)'
;MKKLAVALVAVSALSLAACGGSDTSAKDTASPSPSTLTKAEYLKQADALCAGMNASIDKASQTLGDSPDAAALEAFTNDTVLPTTKKVISKIEALTPPAELKAQVDAMLTEVNAQIAKVEADWKYGMTPKAFTKANKMAMDLGLPACGS
;
A
#
# COMPACT_ATOMS: atom_id res chain seq x y z
N MET A 1 13.20 56.66 8.84
CA MET A 1 12.31 57.51 8.02
C MET A 1 11.19 56.64 7.47
N LYS A 2 9.92 57.01 7.76
CA LYS A 2 8.63 56.51 7.22
C LYS A 2 8.26 55.05 7.60
N LYS A 3 7.49 54.81 8.68
CA LYS A 3 6.00 54.86 8.85
C LYS A 3 5.31 53.67 8.12
N LEU A 4 4.84 52.64 8.83
CA LEU A 4 3.52 52.47 9.52
C LEU A 4 2.41 51.87 8.63
N ALA A 5 1.56 51.04 9.27
CA ALA A 5 0.23 50.49 8.90
C ALA A 5 0.22 49.00 8.49
N VAL A 6 -0.25 48.03 9.31
CA VAL A 6 -1.58 47.75 9.91
C VAL A 6 -2.46 46.87 9.01
N ALA A 7 -2.60 45.61 9.48
CA ALA A 7 -3.73 44.67 9.50
C ALA A 7 -4.77 44.61 8.34
N LEU A 8 -5.02 43.39 7.84
CA LEU A 8 -6.39 42.87 7.70
C LEU A 8 -6.44 41.34 7.79
N VAL A 9 -7.43 40.88 8.55
CA VAL A 9 -7.82 39.51 8.88
C VAL A 9 -8.47 38.79 7.69
N ALA A 10 -8.20 37.50 7.51
CA ALA A 10 -9.15 36.55 6.92
C ALA A 10 -8.87 35.12 7.39
N VAL A 11 -9.44 34.78 8.54
CA VAL A 11 -9.62 33.40 9.02
C VAL A 11 -10.63 32.72 8.08
N SER A 12 -10.20 31.72 7.34
CA SER A 12 -11.11 30.86 6.57
C SER A 12 -11.35 29.57 7.35
N ALA A 13 -12.47 29.58 8.07
CA ALA A 13 -13.07 28.39 8.67
C ALA A 13 -13.63 27.50 7.55
N LEU A 14 -13.16 26.24 7.48
CA LEU A 14 -13.86 25.18 6.74
C LEU A 14 -14.56 24.28 7.77
N SER A 15 -15.88 24.49 7.87
CA SER A 15 -16.78 23.71 8.72
C SER A 15 -17.30 22.48 7.96
N LEU A 16 -17.01 21.30 8.52
CA LEU A 16 -17.94 20.19 8.79
C LEU A 16 -18.93 19.75 7.70
N ALA A 17 -18.66 18.57 7.13
CA ALA A 17 -19.70 17.59 6.82
C ALA A 17 -19.55 16.41 7.80
N ALA A 18 -20.07 16.60 9.01
CA ALA A 18 -20.31 15.53 9.98
C ALA A 18 -21.82 15.30 10.07
N CYS A 19 -22.25 14.11 9.67
CA CYS A 19 -23.61 13.58 9.80
C CYS A 19 -23.41 12.10 10.18
N GLY A 20 -23.89 11.57 11.29
CA GLY A 20 -24.66 12.11 12.41
C GLY A 20 -24.66 11.08 13.55
N GLY A 21 -25.39 11.38 14.62
CA GLY A 21 -25.65 10.43 15.72
C GLY A 21 -25.28 10.99 17.08
N SER A 22 -26.29 11.53 17.76
CA SER A 22 -26.26 12.21 19.04
C SER A 22 -25.87 11.33 20.24
N ASP A 23 -25.25 11.98 21.23
CA ASP A 23 -25.51 11.90 22.69
C ASP A 23 -24.31 11.61 23.62
N THR A 24 -23.98 12.67 24.37
CA THR A 24 -23.49 12.72 25.77
C THR A 24 -22.01 12.44 26.11
N SER A 25 -21.29 13.56 26.32
CA SER A 25 -20.35 13.86 27.41
C SER A 25 -19.47 12.74 27.99
N ALA A 26 -18.17 12.76 27.65
CA ALA A 26 -17.11 12.74 28.66
C ALA A 26 -15.81 13.24 28.05
N LYS A 27 -15.27 14.25 28.71
CA LYS A 27 -13.95 14.84 28.57
C LYS A 27 -12.91 13.78 28.93
N ASP A 28 -12.09 13.34 27.98
CA ASP A 28 -10.79 12.75 28.31
C ASP A 28 -9.73 13.22 27.33
N THR A 29 -8.78 13.94 27.90
CA THR A 29 -7.60 14.47 27.24
C THR A 29 -6.59 13.32 27.18
N ALA A 30 -6.87 12.31 26.37
CA ALA A 30 -5.94 11.22 26.12
C ALA A 30 -5.03 11.62 24.95
N SER A 31 -3.75 11.80 25.24
CA SER A 31 -2.67 11.81 24.25
C SER A 31 -2.91 10.66 23.25
N PRO A 32 -2.86 10.87 21.92
CA PRO A 32 -3.08 9.79 20.98
C PRO A 32 -1.92 8.81 21.12
N SER A 33 -2.14 7.71 21.85
CA SER A 33 -1.42 6.48 21.55
C SER A 33 -1.65 6.21 20.06
N PRO A 34 -0.64 5.74 19.29
CA PRO A 34 -0.88 5.32 17.92
C PRO A 34 -1.91 4.19 17.98
N SER A 35 -3.18 4.52 17.78
CA SER A 35 -4.27 3.56 17.84
C SER A 35 -4.00 2.57 16.71
N THR A 36 -3.67 1.33 17.07
CA THR A 36 -3.53 0.23 16.12
C THR A 36 -4.76 0.23 15.21
N LEU A 37 -4.53 0.15 13.90
CA LEU A 37 -5.61 0.16 12.92
C LEU A 37 -6.63 -0.94 13.24
N THR A 38 -7.91 -0.65 13.05
CA THR A 38 -8.91 -1.73 13.02
C THR A 38 -8.63 -2.68 11.86
N LYS A 39 -9.18 -3.90 11.90
CA LYS A 39 -9.10 -4.86 10.78
C LYS A 39 -9.49 -4.24 9.45
N ALA A 40 -10.62 -3.54 9.42
CA ALA A 40 -11.15 -2.95 8.20
C ALA A 40 -10.25 -1.84 7.66
N GLU A 41 -9.71 -0.99 8.53
CA GLU A 41 -8.79 0.08 8.13
C GLU A 41 -7.46 -0.47 7.62
N TYR A 42 -6.91 -1.50 8.29
CA TYR A 42 -5.70 -2.17 7.85
C TYR A 42 -5.88 -2.77 6.46
N LEU A 43 -6.92 -3.60 6.27
CA LEU A 43 -7.17 -4.27 4.99
C LEU A 43 -7.40 -3.25 3.87
N LYS A 44 -8.19 -2.19 4.13
CA LYS A 44 -8.41 -1.12 3.15
C LYS A 44 -7.11 -0.42 2.75
N GLN A 45 -6.25 -0.09 3.71
CA GLN A 45 -4.98 0.60 3.43
C GLN A 45 -3.99 -0.31 2.72
N ALA A 46 -3.86 -1.57 3.14
CA ALA A 46 -2.98 -2.54 2.51
C ALA A 46 -3.43 -2.84 1.06
N ASP A 47 -4.73 -3.06 0.83
CA ASP A 47 -5.26 -3.34 -0.51
C ASP A 47 -5.10 -2.14 -1.45
N ALA A 48 -5.30 -0.92 -0.94
CA ALA A 48 -5.07 0.30 -1.72
C ALA A 48 -3.60 0.48 -2.13
N LEU A 49 -2.64 0.04 -1.32
CA LEU A 49 -1.22 0.04 -1.68
C LEU A 49 -0.94 -0.91 -2.84
N CYS A 50 -1.51 -2.12 -2.81
CA CYS A 50 -1.39 -3.09 -3.90
C CYS A 50 -2.11 -2.61 -5.17
N ALA A 51 -3.29 -2.03 -5.06
CA ALA A 51 -3.99 -1.44 -6.22
C ALA A 51 -3.16 -0.33 -6.89
N GLY A 52 -2.51 0.53 -6.09
CA GLY A 52 -1.60 1.55 -6.60
C GLY A 52 -0.33 0.96 -7.24
N MET A 53 0.18 -0.15 -6.71
CA MET A 53 1.28 -0.92 -7.29
C MET A 53 0.90 -1.43 -8.69
N ASN A 54 -0.23 -2.13 -8.79
CA ASN A 54 -0.72 -2.74 -10.03
C ASN A 54 -0.92 -1.67 -11.09
N ALA A 55 -1.60 -0.57 -10.75
CA ALA A 55 -1.78 0.55 -11.67
C ALA A 55 -0.45 1.17 -12.13
N SER A 56 0.57 1.21 -11.26
CA SER A 56 1.89 1.74 -11.62
C SER A 56 2.64 0.79 -12.55
N ILE A 57 2.60 -0.51 -12.28
CA ILE A 57 3.21 -1.54 -13.13
C ILE A 57 2.49 -1.63 -14.47
N ASP A 58 1.16 -1.66 -14.48
CA ASP A 58 0.35 -1.68 -15.70
C ASP A 58 0.67 -0.47 -16.58
N LYS A 59 0.71 0.73 -16.00
CA LYS A 59 1.07 1.94 -16.74
C LYS A 59 2.51 1.87 -17.28
N ALA A 60 3.45 1.36 -16.49
CA ALA A 60 4.83 1.24 -16.93
C ALA A 60 4.98 0.16 -18.03
N SER A 61 4.19 -0.91 -17.98
CA SER A 61 4.22 -1.97 -19.00
C SER A 61 3.83 -1.47 -20.39
N GLN A 62 3.00 -0.42 -20.47
CA GLN A 62 2.60 0.19 -21.74
C GLN A 62 3.78 0.78 -22.51
N THR A 63 4.92 1.04 -21.86
CA THR A 63 6.13 1.56 -22.54
C THR A 63 6.94 0.46 -23.22
N LEU A 64 6.65 -0.82 -22.95
CA LEU A 64 7.35 -1.96 -23.55
C LEU A 64 6.94 -2.26 -25.00
N GLY A 65 5.79 -1.74 -25.43
CA GLY A 65 5.17 -2.10 -26.70
C GLY A 65 4.58 -3.51 -26.72
N ASP A 66 4.08 -3.94 -27.87
CA ASP A 66 3.29 -5.18 -27.99
C ASP A 66 4.11 -6.48 -27.96
N SER A 67 5.43 -6.39 -28.17
CA SER A 67 6.32 -7.55 -28.26
C SER A 67 7.74 -7.21 -27.78
N PRO A 68 7.91 -6.93 -26.47
CA PRO A 68 9.23 -6.67 -25.92
C PRO A 68 10.12 -7.91 -26.06
N ASP A 69 11.40 -7.68 -26.32
CA ASP A 69 12.38 -8.76 -26.27
C ASP A 69 12.71 -9.15 -24.82
N ALA A 70 13.48 -10.23 -24.66
CA ALA A 70 13.85 -10.73 -23.34
C ALA A 70 14.65 -9.71 -22.51
N ALA A 71 15.46 -8.86 -23.15
CA ALA A 71 16.26 -7.85 -22.45
C ALA A 71 15.38 -6.71 -21.91
N ALA A 72 14.39 -6.27 -22.69
CA ALA A 72 13.40 -5.29 -22.25
C ALA A 72 12.55 -5.83 -21.09
N LEU A 73 12.14 -7.10 -21.14
CA LEU A 73 11.41 -7.75 -20.06
C LEU A 73 12.23 -7.92 -18.79
N GLU A 74 13.50 -8.28 -18.92
CA GLU A 74 14.45 -8.37 -17.81
C GLU A 74 14.65 -7.01 -17.14
N ALA A 75 14.92 -5.97 -17.93
CA ALA A 75 15.06 -4.61 -17.44
C ALA A 75 13.79 -4.12 -16.75
N PHE A 76 12.62 -4.36 -17.36
CA PHE A 76 11.34 -4.02 -16.74
C PHE A 76 11.12 -4.71 -15.38
N THR A 77 11.46 -6.00 -15.31
CA THR A 77 11.32 -6.78 -14.08
C THR A 77 12.24 -6.23 -12.99
N ASN A 78 13.51 -6.00 -13.30
CA ASN A 78 14.53 -5.58 -12.35
C ASN A 78 14.43 -4.11 -11.94
N ASP A 79 14.09 -3.22 -12.87
CA ASP A 79 14.12 -1.78 -12.65
C ASP A 79 12.76 -1.21 -12.26
N THR A 80 11.66 -1.91 -12.59
CA THR A 80 10.29 -1.43 -12.33
C THR A 80 9.53 -2.35 -11.39
N VAL A 81 9.34 -3.61 -11.75
CA VAL A 81 8.44 -4.52 -11.00
C VAL A 81 8.99 -4.80 -9.60
N LEU A 82 10.24 -5.26 -9.51
CA LEU A 82 10.87 -5.62 -8.23
C LEU A 82 10.96 -4.42 -7.25
N PRO A 83 11.47 -3.23 -7.66
CA PRO A 83 11.55 -2.09 -6.76
C PRO A 83 10.18 -1.58 -6.32
N THR A 84 9.19 -1.55 -7.23
CA THR A 84 7.83 -1.13 -6.90
C THR A 84 7.18 -2.09 -5.91
N THR A 85 7.34 -3.40 -6.11
CA THR A 85 6.82 -4.43 -5.21
C THR A 85 7.46 -4.34 -3.84
N LYS A 86 8.79 -4.28 -3.75
CA LYS A 86 9.50 -4.14 -2.46
C LYS A 86 9.08 -2.89 -1.69
N LYS A 87 8.88 -1.76 -2.40
CA LYS A 87 8.41 -0.52 -1.79
C LYS A 87 7.01 -0.67 -1.19
N VAL A 88 6.12 -1.39 -1.85
CA VAL A 88 4.76 -1.63 -1.36
C VAL A 88 4.75 -2.59 -0.18
N ILE A 89 5.54 -3.66 -0.23
CA ILE A 89 5.72 -4.59 0.89
C ILE A 89 6.22 -3.86 2.14
N SER A 90 7.25 -3.02 2.01
CA SER A 90 7.75 -2.21 3.12
C SER A 90 6.68 -1.25 3.69
N LYS A 91 5.80 -0.70 2.85
CA LYS A 91 4.68 0.13 3.32
C LYS A 91 3.62 -0.69 4.05
N ILE A 92 3.31 -1.90 3.59
CA ILE A 92 2.34 -2.80 4.24
C ILE A 92 2.87 -3.25 5.61
N GLU A 93 4.17 -3.55 5.71
CA GLU A 93 4.85 -3.85 6.98
C GLU A 93 4.74 -2.68 7.97
N ALA A 94 4.84 -1.44 7.48
CA ALA A 94 4.73 -0.24 8.30
C ALA A 94 3.30 0.05 8.81
N LEU A 95 2.24 -0.51 8.19
CA LEU A 95 0.85 -0.27 8.62
C LEU A 95 0.49 -0.89 9.98
N THR A 96 1.37 -1.72 10.57
CA THR A 96 1.17 -2.43 11.85
C THR A 96 -0.20 -3.13 11.93
N PRO A 97 -0.31 -4.40 11.50
CA PRO A 97 -1.58 -5.11 11.51
C PRO A 97 -2.15 -5.26 12.93
N PRO A 98 -3.49 -5.23 13.11
CA PRO A 98 -4.10 -5.60 14.38
C PRO A 98 -3.73 -7.05 14.74
N ALA A 99 -3.70 -7.34 16.04
CA ALA A 99 -3.20 -8.63 16.57
C ALA A 99 -3.87 -9.85 15.92
N GLU A 100 -5.16 -9.75 15.61
CA GLU A 100 -5.95 -10.80 14.95
C GLU A 100 -5.53 -11.10 13.50
N LEU A 101 -4.91 -10.13 12.80
CA LEU A 101 -4.41 -10.29 11.43
C LEU A 101 -2.92 -10.61 11.39
N LYS A 102 -2.16 -10.24 12.43
CA LYS A 102 -0.70 -10.22 12.42
C LYS A 102 -0.07 -11.50 11.88
N ALA A 103 -0.45 -12.66 12.40
CA ALA A 103 0.15 -13.93 11.99
C ALA A 103 -0.10 -14.26 10.50
N GLN A 104 -1.29 -13.96 10.00
CA GLN A 104 -1.66 -14.23 8.61
C GLN A 104 -0.96 -13.26 7.64
N VAL A 105 -0.89 -11.98 8.03
CA VAL A 105 -0.16 -10.93 7.29
C VAL A 105 1.34 -11.24 7.26
N ASP A 106 1.95 -11.56 8.39
CA ASP A 106 3.38 -11.89 8.46
C ASP A 106 3.72 -13.10 7.58
N ALA A 107 2.86 -14.12 7.57
CA ALA A 107 3.01 -15.30 6.70
C ALA A 107 2.89 -14.94 5.20
N MET A 108 1.91 -14.11 4.84
CA MET A 108 1.75 -13.61 3.47
C MET A 108 2.98 -12.82 3.02
N LEU A 109 3.44 -11.87 3.83
CA LEU A 109 4.62 -11.03 3.51
C LEU A 109 5.90 -11.87 3.43
N THR A 110 6.06 -12.85 4.30
CA THR A 110 7.18 -13.82 4.23
C THR A 110 7.16 -14.59 2.92
N GLU A 111 5.99 -15.09 2.50
CA GLU A 111 5.86 -15.78 1.22
C GLU A 111 6.17 -14.84 0.05
N VAL A 112 5.63 -13.62 0.02
CA VAL A 112 5.94 -12.64 -1.04
C VAL A 112 7.44 -12.36 -1.12
N ASN A 113 8.10 -12.12 0.02
CA ASN A 113 9.55 -11.88 0.06
C ASN A 113 10.35 -13.09 -0.44
N ALA A 114 9.91 -14.31 -0.14
CA ALA A 114 10.53 -15.53 -0.68
C ALA A 114 10.37 -15.65 -2.21
N GLN A 115 9.25 -15.19 -2.76
CA GLN A 115 9.02 -15.17 -4.20
C GLN A 115 9.83 -14.08 -4.89
N ILE A 116 9.90 -12.88 -4.31
CA ILE A 116 10.78 -11.78 -4.74
C ILE A 116 12.22 -12.27 -4.85
N ALA A 117 12.75 -12.94 -3.82
CA ALA A 117 14.12 -13.45 -3.83
C ALA A 117 14.40 -14.43 -4.99
N LYS A 118 13.39 -15.23 -5.41
CA LYS A 118 13.52 -16.11 -6.58
C LYS A 118 13.53 -15.33 -7.89
N VAL A 119 12.72 -14.28 -8.01
CA VAL A 119 12.73 -13.39 -9.19
C VAL A 119 14.06 -12.64 -9.29
N GLU A 120 14.63 -12.21 -8.16
CA GLU A 120 15.96 -11.59 -8.13
C GLU A 120 17.08 -12.54 -8.56
N ALA A 121 16.96 -13.83 -8.23
CA ALA A 121 17.92 -14.84 -8.66
C ALA A 121 17.75 -15.23 -10.15
N ASP A 122 16.51 -15.22 -10.65
CA ASP A 122 16.17 -15.51 -12.03
C ASP A 122 14.87 -14.78 -12.41
N TRP A 123 14.96 -13.71 -13.21
CA TRP A 123 13.81 -12.91 -13.61
C TRP A 123 12.73 -13.73 -14.32
N LYS A 124 13.12 -14.80 -15.02
CA LYS A 124 12.18 -15.69 -15.73
C LYS A 124 11.27 -16.43 -14.76
N TYR A 125 11.70 -16.62 -13.50
CA TYR A 125 10.85 -17.19 -12.46
C TYR A 125 9.55 -16.40 -12.33
N GLY A 126 9.61 -15.06 -12.38
CA GLY A 126 8.46 -14.16 -12.28
C GLY A 126 7.44 -14.32 -13.40
N MET A 127 7.82 -14.94 -14.52
CA MET A 127 6.94 -15.22 -15.65
C MET A 127 6.30 -16.60 -15.59
N THR A 128 6.69 -17.43 -14.62
CA THR A 128 6.12 -18.76 -14.49
C THR A 128 4.70 -18.68 -13.91
N PRO A 129 3.80 -19.60 -14.27
CA PRO A 129 2.46 -19.66 -13.68
C PRO A 129 2.44 -19.91 -12.16
N LYS A 130 3.59 -20.27 -11.58
CA LYS A 130 3.77 -20.56 -10.15
C LYS A 130 4.25 -19.35 -9.35
N ALA A 131 4.76 -18.32 -10.03
CA ALA A 131 5.22 -17.11 -9.38
C ALA A 131 4.07 -16.51 -8.58
N PHE A 132 4.32 -16.23 -7.31
CA PHE A 132 3.38 -15.57 -6.40
C PHE A 132 2.02 -16.27 -6.17
N THR A 133 1.67 -17.39 -6.82
CA THR A 133 0.34 -18.05 -6.69
C THR A 133 -0.08 -18.29 -5.24
N LYS A 134 0.86 -18.77 -4.41
CA LYS A 134 0.60 -19.02 -2.99
C LYS A 134 0.40 -17.72 -2.21
N ALA A 135 1.23 -16.71 -2.45
CA ALA A 135 1.09 -15.39 -1.84
C ALA A 135 -0.22 -14.72 -2.24
N ASN A 136 -0.57 -14.77 -3.53
CA ASN A 136 -1.81 -14.22 -4.06
C ASN A 136 -3.02 -14.89 -3.42
N LYS A 137 -3.00 -16.21 -3.27
CA LYS A 137 -4.05 -16.93 -2.53
C LYS A 137 -4.15 -16.47 -1.08
N MET A 138 -3.03 -16.31 -0.37
CA MET A 138 -3.03 -15.83 1.01
C MET A 138 -3.63 -14.42 1.13
N ALA A 139 -3.30 -13.53 0.19
CA ALA A 139 -3.88 -12.19 0.11
C ALA A 139 -5.40 -12.24 -0.13
N MET A 140 -5.86 -13.08 -1.07
CA MET A 140 -7.30 -13.27 -1.31
C MET A 140 -8.03 -13.79 -0.07
N ASP A 141 -7.47 -14.79 0.61
CA ASP A 141 -8.04 -15.37 1.83
C ASP A 141 -8.11 -14.35 2.99
N LEU A 142 -7.22 -13.34 2.99
CA LEU A 142 -7.22 -12.20 3.92
C LEU A 142 -8.24 -11.10 3.57
N GLY A 143 -8.82 -11.12 2.38
CA GLY A 143 -9.68 -10.05 1.86
C GLY A 143 -8.90 -8.88 1.24
N LEU A 144 -7.74 -9.16 0.64
CA LEU A 144 -6.88 -8.20 -0.08
C LEU A 144 -6.86 -8.53 -1.58
N PRO A 145 -7.96 -8.28 -2.33
CA PRO A 145 -8.07 -8.70 -3.72
C PRO A 145 -7.04 -8.07 -4.65
N ALA A 146 -6.64 -6.83 -4.41
CA ALA A 146 -5.62 -6.17 -5.23
C ALA A 146 -4.20 -6.67 -4.92
N CYS A 147 -3.95 -7.18 -3.72
CA CYS A 147 -2.70 -7.88 -3.40
C CYS A 147 -2.69 -9.33 -3.92
N GLY A 148 -3.85 -9.86 -4.30
CA GLY A 148 -4.05 -11.23 -4.75
C GLY A 148 -4.14 -11.42 -6.27
N SER A 149 -3.84 -10.38 -7.04
CA SER A 149 -3.97 -10.32 -8.50
C SER A 149 -2.67 -10.61 -9.23
#